data_AF-A0A7S1V5R9-F1
#
_entry.id   AF-A0A7S1V5R9-F1
#
_cell.length_a   1.000
_cell.length_b   1.000
_cell.length_c   1.000
_cell.angle_alpha   90.00
_cell.angle_beta   90.00
_cell.angle_gamma   90.00
#
_symmetry.space_group_name_H-M   'P 1'
#
loop_
_entity.id
_entity.type
_entity.pdbx_description
1 polymer ?
#
loop_
_entity_poly.entity_id
_entity_poly.type
_entity_poly.pdbx_seq_one_letter_code
_entity_poly.pdbx_strand_id
1 'polypeptide(L)'
;STERYNPDLDETKGTNLLISASEDFSDITVTKVDVELDPNGVNTRGYSELKFIPGTETLVALRSEEYMGKTRSWISVIALSGKVLMADQPVGDYKFEGLEIFV
;
A
#
# COMPACT_ATOMS: atom_id res chain seq x y z
N SER A 1 1.05 -5.88 -11.87
CA SER A 1 0.31 -6.41 -13.04
C SER A 1 1.19 -7.39 -13.80
N THR A 2 0.63 -8.44 -14.38
CA THR A 2 1.33 -9.34 -15.34
C THR A 2 1.02 -9.00 -16.80
N GLU A 3 0.13 -8.03 -17.02
CA GLU A 3 -0.29 -7.55 -18.34
C GLU A 3 0.58 -6.37 -18.79
N ARG A 4 0.55 -6.05 -20.09
CA ARG A 4 1.17 -4.83 -20.60
C ARG A 4 0.48 -3.62 -19.97
N TYR A 5 1.27 -2.64 -19.56
CA TYR A 5 0.78 -1.38 -18.99
C TYR A 5 -0.21 -0.68 -19.93
N ASN A 6 -1.30 -0.18 -19.35
CA ASN A 6 -2.28 0.70 -19.96
C ASN A 6 -2.78 1.65 -18.87
N PRO A 7 -2.79 2.98 -19.09
CA PRO A 7 -3.11 3.97 -18.05
C PRO A 7 -4.52 3.79 -17.48
N ASP A 8 -5.52 3.53 -18.31
CA ASP A 8 -6.91 3.38 -17.88
C ASP A 8 -7.12 2.09 -17.07
N LEU A 9 -6.42 1.02 -17.46
CA LEU A 9 -6.50 -0.26 -16.75
C LEU A 9 -5.69 -0.26 -15.45
N ASP A 10 -4.66 0.60 -15.34
CA ASP A 10 -3.76 0.67 -14.19
C ASP A 10 -4.46 1.16 -12.92
N GLU A 11 -5.52 1.96 -13.05
CA GLU A 11 -6.37 2.43 -11.94
C GLU A 11 -6.94 1.28 -11.08
N THR A 12 -6.95 0.04 -11.59
CA THR A 12 -7.44 -1.16 -10.88
C THR A 12 -6.34 -2.14 -10.48
N LYS A 13 -5.06 -1.77 -10.61
CA LYS A 13 -3.90 -2.65 -10.40
C LYS A 13 -3.20 -2.45 -9.05
N GLY A 14 -3.92 -1.96 -8.04
CA GLY A 14 -3.47 -1.87 -6.66
C GLY A 14 -2.93 -3.21 -6.13
N THR A 15 -1.85 -3.14 -5.34
CA THR A 15 -1.10 -4.31 -4.86
C THR A 15 -1.26 -4.52 -3.35
N ASN A 16 -0.96 -5.74 -2.90
CA ASN A 16 -0.78 -6.07 -1.49
C ASN A 16 0.60 -6.69 -1.20
N LEU A 17 1.58 -6.46 -2.07
CA LEU A 17 2.92 -6.99 -1.89
C LEU A 17 3.78 -6.05 -1.03
N LEU A 18 4.38 -6.61 0.02
CA LEU A 18 5.49 -6.02 0.76
C LEU A 18 6.77 -6.73 0.33
N ILE A 19 7.72 -5.99 -0.23
CA ILE A 19 8.98 -6.53 -0.75
C ILE A 19 10.11 -6.03 0.14
N SER A 20 10.85 -6.95 0.74
CA SER A 20 12.08 -6.67 1.47
C SER A 20 13.25 -7.24 0.70
N ALA A 21 14.36 -6.51 0.66
CA ALA A 21 15.58 -6.92 -0.02
C ALA A 21 16.80 -6.59 0.84
N SER A 22 17.80 -7.47 0.75
CA SER A 22 19.18 -7.15 1.15
C SER A 22 19.73 -5.98 0.32
N GLU A 23 20.74 -5.28 0.85
CA GLU A 23 21.33 -4.10 0.21
C GLU A 23 21.88 -4.39 -1.21
N ASP A 24 22.38 -5.60 -1.43
CA ASP A 24 22.88 -6.07 -2.73
C ASP A 24 21.83 -6.79 -3.58
N PHE A 25 20.58 -6.86 -3.10
CA PHE A 25 19.45 -7.56 -3.73
C PHE A 25 19.68 -9.06 -3.99
N SER A 26 20.67 -9.68 -3.33
CA SER A 26 20.93 -11.12 -3.47
C SER A 26 19.87 -11.98 -2.78
N ASP A 27 19.27 -11.44 -1.72
CA ASP A 27 18.11 -12.00 -1.01
C ASP A 27 16.91 -11.05 -1.10
N ILE A 28 15.79 -11.57 -1.58
CA ILE A 28 14.51 -10.86 -1.77
C ILE A 28 13.39 -11.70 -1.17
N THR A 29 12.68 -11.12 -0.21
CA THR A 29 11.48 -11.71 0.39
C THR A 29 10.25 -10.94 -0.06
N VAL A 30 9.25 -11.68 -0.57
CA VAL A 30 7.94 -11.12 -0.95
C VAL A 30 6.89 -11.62 0.03
N THR A 31 6.33 -10.70 0.80
CA THR A 31 5.25 -10.95 1.77
C THR A 31 3.94 -10.39 1.21
N LYS A 32 2.84 -11.13 1.39
CA LYS A 32 1.50 -10.60 1.09
C LYS A 32 0.92 -9.97 2.36
N VAL A 33 0.47 -8.73 2.25
CA VAL A 33 -0.28 -8.07 3.31
C VAL A 33 -1.70 -8.64 3.32
N ASP A 34 -2.21 -8.94 4.51
CA ASP A 34 -3.54 -9.51 4.79
C ASP A 34 -4.66 -8.48 4.60
N VAL A 35 -4.67 -7.82 3.45
CA VAL A 35 -5.76 -6.95 2.99
C VAL A 35 -6.61 -7.72 1.99
N GLU A 36 -7.92 -7.51 2.07
CA GLU A 36 -8.86 -8.04 1.09
C GLU A 36 -8.62 -7.36 -0.26
N LEU A 37 -8.45 -8.16 -1.31
CA LEU A 37 -8.43 -7.72 -2.70
C LEU A 37 -9.75 -8.08 -3.35
N ASP A 38 -10.23 -7.24 -4.27
CA ASP A 38 -11.44 -7.52 -5.03
C ASP A 38 -11.22 -8.78 -5.89
N PRO A 39 -12.07 -9.82 -5.77
CA PRO A 39 -11.92 -11.07 -6.52
C PRO A 39 -12.10 -10.89 -8.03
N ASN A 40 -12.75 -9.82 -8.49
CA ASN A 40 -12.88 -9.45 -9.89
C ASN A 40 -11.70 -8.60 -10.40
N GLY A 41 -10.70 -8.37 -9.55
CA GLY A 41 -9.49 -7.65 -9.91
C GLY A 41 -9.62 -6.12 -9.89
N VAL A 42 -10.72 -5.57 -9.37
CA VAL A 42 -10.93 -4.12 -9.24
C VAL A 42 -10.26 -3.59 -7.97
N ASN A 43 -8.93 -3.54 -7.98
CA ASN A 43 -8.13 -3.12 -6.82
C ASN A 43 -7.67 -1.67 -7.01
N THR A 44 -8.46 -0.72 -6.52
CA THR A 44 -8.25 0.71 -6.79
C THR A 44 -7.29 1.40 -5.83
N ARG A 45 -6.98 0.77 -4.69
CA ARG A 45 -6.10 1.35 -3.66
C ARG A 45 -4.66 0.89 -3.83
N GLY A 46 -3.76 1.79 -4.21
CA GLY A 46 -2.31 1.58 -4.23
C GLY A 46 -1.63 2.13 -2.98
N TYR A 47 -0.57 1.49 -2.49
CA TYR A 47 0.28 2.08 -1.45
C TYR A 47 1.00 3.30 -2.00
N SER A 48 0.89 4.44 -1.32
CA SER A 48 1.52 5.71 -1.71
C SER A 48 2.68 6.11 -0.80
N GLU A 49 2.71 5.63 0.45
CA GLU A 49 3.82 5.88 1.39
C GLU A 49 3.87 4.80 2.48
N LEU A 50 5.07 4.48 2.97
CA LEU A 50 5.32 3.53 4.06
C LEU A 50 6.40 4.11 4.99
N LYS A 51 6.18 4.08 6.30
CA LYS A 51 7.23 4.38 7.29
C LYS A 51 7.19 3.44 8.48
N PHE A 52 8.37 3.15 9.04
CA PHE A 52 8.47 2.47 10.33
C PHE A 52 7.96 3.37 11.45
N ILE A 53 7.14 2.80 12.33
CA ILE A 53 6.75 3.48 13.57
C ILE A 53 7.93 3.40 14.55
N PRO A 54 8.43 4.55 15.08
CA PRO A 54 9.59 4.57 15.96
C PRO A 54 9.48 3.61 17.14
N GLY A 55 10.55 2.86 17.40
CA GLY A 55 10.61 1.88 18.49
C GLY A 55 9.86 0.57 18.23
N THR A 56 9.45 0.29 16.98
CA THR A 56 8.73 -0.94 16.61
C THR A 56 9.22 -1.52 15.28
N GLU A 57 8.81 -2.75 14.98
CA GLU A 57 8.93 -3.38 13.65
C GLU A 57 7.60 -3.36 12.90
N THR A 58 6.86 -2.26 13.04
CA THR A 58 5.56 -2.06 12.37
C THR A 58 5.61 -0.85 11.46
N LEU A 59 4.84 -0.91 10.39
CA LEU A 59 4.76 0.12 9.37
C LEU A 59 3.43 0.84 9.50
N VAL A 60 3.46 2.17 9.44
CA VAL A 60 2.29 2.98 9.07
C VAL A 60 2.32 3.17 7.56
N ALA A 61 1.18 2.97 6.91
CA ALA A 61 1.06 2.97 5.47
C ALA A 61 -0.04 3.92 5.01
N LEU A 62 0.22 4.70 3.97
CA LEU A 62 -0.81 5.38 3.21
C LEU A 62 -1.15 4.57 1.97
N ARG A 63 -2.43 4.56 1.65
CA ARG A 63 -2.94 4.10 0.36
C ARG A 63 -3.75 5.21 -0.28
N SER A 64 -3.56 5.42 -1.57
CA SER A 64 -4.37 6.33 -2.38
C SER A 64 -5.15 5.55 -3.43
N GLU A 65 -6.33 6.06 -3.75
CA GLU A 65 -7.16 5.66 -4.87
C GLU A 65 -7.21 6.81 -5.87
N GLU A 66 -7.06 6.48 -7.14
CA GLU A 66 -7.44 7.31 -8.27
C GLU A 66 -8.26 6.41 -9.19
N TYR A 67 -9.57 6.60 -9.20
CA TYR A 67 -10.48 5.75 -9.95
C TYR A 67 -11.58 6.58 -10.57
N MET A 68 -11.68 6.55 -11.91
CA MET A 68 -12.67 7.30 -12.68
C MET A 68 -12.72 8.79 -12.32
N GLY A 69 -11.54 9.40 -12.12
CA GLY A 69 -11.40 10.83 -11.79
C GLY A 69 -11.76 11.21 -10.35
N LYS A 70 -11.98 10.22 -9.45
CA LYS A 70 -12.15 10.45 -8.01
C LYS A 70 -10.89 10.05 -7.26
N THR A 71 -10.61 10.78 -6.18
CA THR A 71 -9.48 10.52 -5.31
C THR A 71 -9.90 10.28 -3.88
N ARG A 72 -9.16 9.42 -3.17
CA ARG A 72 -9.29 9.23 -1.73
C ARG A 72 -8.02 8.63 -1.16
N SER A 73 -7.76 8.88 0.12
CA SER A 73 -6.66 8.28 0.85
C SER A 73 -7.09 7.60 2.14
N TRP A 74 -6.35 6.56 2.51
CA TRP A 74 -6.50 5.79 3.74
C TRP A 74 -5.15 5.65 4.45
N ILE A 75 -5.21 5.47 5.76
CA ILE A 75 -4.08 5.11 6.60
C ILE A 75 -4.32 3.76 7.27
N SER A 76 -3.27 2.93 7.35
CA SER A 76 -3.29 1.64 8.03
C SER A 76 -1.99 1.39 8.78
N VAL A 77 -1.99 0.38 9.64
CA VAL A 77 -0.79 -0.11 10.33
C VAL A 77 -0.64 -1.60 10.03
N ILE A 78 0.54 -2.01 9.55
CA ILE A 78 0.84 -3.38 9.14
C ILE A 78 2.15 -3.86 9.78
N ALA A 79 2.21 -5.15 10.14
CA ALA A 79 3.44 -5.79 10.58
C ALA A 79 4.26 -6.28 9.37
N LEU A 80 5.57 -6.48 9.55
CA LEU A 80 6.44 -7.04 8.49
C LEU A 80 6.04 -8.46 8.04
N SER A 81 5.30 -9.18 8.88
CA SER A 81 4.71 -10.48 8.52
C SER A 81 3.55 -10.38 7.51
N GLY A 82 3.08 -9.18 7.19
CA GLY A 82 1.89 -8.94 6.36
C GLY A 82 0.60 -8.81 7.17
N LYS A 83 0.62 -9.08 8.48
CA LYS A 83 -0.56 -8.93 9.33
C LYS A 83 -1.01 -7.47 9.42
N VAL A 84 -2.27 -7.20 9.13
CA VAL A 84 -2.90 -5.89 9.36
C VAL A 84 -3.19 -5.72 10.85
N LEU A 85 -2.61 -4.69 11.46
CA LEU A 85 -2.80 -4.33 12.87
C LEU A 85 -3.88 -3.27 13.05
N MET A 86 -3.98 -2.34 12.09
CA MET A 86 -5.07 -1.38 11.96
C MET A 86 -5.54 -1.38 10.52
N ALA A 87 -6.83 -1.71 10.30
CA ALA A 87 -7.44 -1.66 8.98
C ALA A 87 -7.52 -0.22 8.45
N ASP A 88 -7.57 -0.08 7.12
CA ASP A 88 -7.68 1.20 6.41
C ASP A 88 -8.71 2.14 7.05
N GLN A 89 -8.25 3.29 7.55
CA GLN A 89 -9.10 4.39 8.00
C GLN A 89 -9.05 5.51 6.95
N PRO A 90 -10.19 6.06 6.51
CA PRO A 90 -10.19 7.15 5.55
C PRO A 90 -9.57 8.40 6.18
N VAL A 91 -8.72 9.10 5.42
CA VAL A 91 -8.07 10.34 5.87
C VAL A 91 -8.44 11.57 5.03
N GLY A 92 -9.04 11.37 3.85
CA GLY A 92 -9.59 12.46 3.04
C GLY A 92 -9.88 12.05 1.60
N ASP A 93 -10.59 12.91 0.87
CA ASP A 93 -10.93 12.72 -0.55
C ASP A 93 -9.88 13.34 -1.50
N TYR A 94 -8.64 13.43 -1.02
CA TYR A 94 -7.45 13.85 -1.78
C TYR A 94 -6.41 12.73 -1.73
N LYS A 95 -5.43 12.78 -2.65
CA LYS A 95 -4.26 11.91 -2.61
C LYS A 95 -3.25 12.47 -1.62
N PHE A 96 -3.07 11.78 -0.50
CA PHE A 96 -1.92 11.97 0.38
C PHE A 96 -0.84 10.96 0.00
N GLU A 97 0.31 11.49 -0.43
CA GLU A 97 1.46 10.71 -0.92
C GLU A 97 2.72 10.95 -0.06
N GLY A 98 2.51 11.50 1.13
CA GLY A 98 3.57 11.74 2.10
C GLY A 98 3.01 11.64 3.51
N LEU A 99 3.81 11.03 4.38
CA LEU A 99 3.56 10.86 5.80
C LEU A 99 4.89 11.08 6.50
N GLU A 100 4.92 11.63 7.71
CA GLU A 100 6.14 11.68 8.52
C GLU A 100 5.77 11.72 10.00
N ILE A 101 6.63 11.17 10.84
CA ILE A 101 6.49 11.18 12.29
C ILE A 101 7.50 12.18 12.84
N PHE A 102 7.01 13.38 13.16
CA PHE A 102 7.81 14.42 13.79
C PHE A 102 7.85 14.22 15.31
N VAL A 103 9.00 14.58 15.90
CA VAL A 103 9.22 14.66 17.35
C VAL A 103 9.56 16.09 17.75
#